data_AF-A0AAE3T3X0-F1
#
_entry.id   AF-A0AAE3T3X0-F1
#
_cell.length_a   1.000
_cell.length_b   1.000
_cell.length_c   1.000
_cell.angle_alpha   90.00
_cell.angle_beta   90.00
_cell.angle_gamma   90.00
#
_symmetry.space_group_name_H-M   'P 1'
#
loop_
_entity.id
_entity.type
_entity.pdbx_description
1 polymer ?
#
loop_
_entity_poly.entity_id
_entity_poly.type
_entity_poly.pdbx_seq_one_letter_code
_entity_poly.pdbx_strand_id
1 'polypeptide(L)'
;MSQSSQFSLLKQRRFAPFFWTQFLGAMNDNVFKVAFSSLVTYHAALFGNADPASAAFLISAIFIAPFVLLSATSGQIADRMDKARLIRLVKTLEIAIMAIGCAGFALRQVELLYLCTFLMGVHSTLFGPVKYAYLPQHLQASELVGGNGLVEMGTFVAILIGTIGGGELANFTRDGELVGPALTGIACLVIAVGGWLTARGVPVSPASQPDLRINWNPVSETWRNLKLASNQRAVFLSLLGISWLWFVGATFLTSFFAFARNVLGGDQNVVTLLLAVFSIGIGLGSVLCEKLSGRMVEIGLVPFGSIGMTVFAVDLYFASHAEALVAHDALTGVAGFLQNHRHWRVLADLFLLAMFGGFYSVPLYAMIQSRCEPTHRARIIAANNILNALFMIASAVLAMLLTRAGFTIPQLFLVTGILNAVVATYIYMLVPEFLIRFVMWLLIHTVYRVKVEGAEQIPDEGPCLLVCNHVSFVDAVVVGAFVRRPVRFVMDHRIFRVPLLSWFFRTVKAIPIAPAHEDAALLARAYDTIAAALAEGEVVCIFPEGKITATGEMNPFKDGVRRIVERTPVLVVPMALRGLWGSFFSRQGGAAMTRPFRRGFLNRLELCIGAPVAPQAASPEGLQAAVQALRGERR
;
A
#
# COMPACT_ATOMS: atom_id res chain seq x y z
N MET A 1 -13.35 4.07 -23.77
CA MET A 1 -14.19 4.81 -22.80
C MET A 1 -13.29 5.63 -21.89
N SER A 2 -13.61 6.92 -21.68
CA SER A 2 -12.91 7.82 -20.75
C SER A 2 -12.89 7.18 -19.35
N GLN A 3 -11.70 6.84 -18.86
CA GLN A 3 -11.52 6.08 -17.62
C GLN A 3 -11.84 6.95 -16.41
N SER A 4 -12.90 6.62 -15.65
CA SER A 4 -13.31 7.41 -14.48
C SER A 4 -12.19 7.48 -13.43
N SER A 5 -11.86 8.68 -12.94
CA SER A 5 -10.82 8.90 -11.91
C SER A 5 -11.21 8.27 -10.56
N GLN A 6 -10.27 7.81 -9.71
CA GLN A 6 -10.57 7.35 -8.34
C GLN A 6 -11.40 8.35 -7.54
N PHE A 7 -11.21 9.66 -7.77
CA PHE A 7 -11.98 10.71 -7.12
C PHE A 7 -13.49 10.62 -7.42
N SER A 8 -13.91 9.84 -8.43
CA SER A 8 -15.32 9.53 -8.65
C SER A 8 -15.94 8.74 -7.47
N LEU A 9 -15.15 7.94 -6.73
CA LEU A 9 -15.60 7.23 -5.54
C LEU A 9 -16.11 8.19 -4.45
N LEU A 10 -15.54 9.40 -4.36
CA LEU A 10 -16.00 10.44 -3.42
C LEU A 10 -17.41 10.97 -3.73
N LYS A 11 -17.98 10.63 -4.89
CA LYS A 11 -19.37 10.96 -5.26
C LYS A 11 -20.32 9.77 -5.09
N GLN A 12 -19.79 8.57 -4.86
CA GLN A 12 -20.59 7.35 -4.81
C GLN A 12 -21.13 7.10 -3.39
N ARG A 13 -22.42 6.77 -3.28
CA ARG A 13 -23.08 6.48 -1.99
C ARG A 13 -22.42 5.34 -1.21
N ARG A 14 -21.77 4.38 -1.90
CA ARG A 14 -21.06 3.25 -1.27
C ARG A 14 -19.70 3.60 -0.68
N PHE A 15 -19.14 4.78 -0.97
CA PHE A 15 -17.80 5.15 -0.51
C PHE A 15 -17.75 6.52 0.17
N ALA A 16 -18.43 7.54 -0.37
CA ALA A 16 -18.35 8.91 0.14
C ALA A 16 -18.74 9.07 1.62
N PRO A 17 -19.85 8.50 2.12
CA PRO A 17 -20.22 8.62 3.53
C PRO A 17 -19.14 8.00 4.44
N PHE A 18 -18.65 6.82 4.08
CA PHE A 18 -17.57 6.13 4.77
C PHE A 18 -16.27 6.94 4.78
N PHE A 19 -15.89 7.52 3.64
CA PHE A 19 -14.69 8.37 3.51
C PHE A 19 -14.77 9.58 4.44
N TRP A 20 -15.89 10.29 4.48
CA TRP A 20 -16.04 11.46 5.33
C TRP A 20 -16.14 11.09 6.82
N THR A 21 -16.77 9.95 7.15
CA THR A 21 -16.80 9.45 8.53
C THR A 21 -15.41 9.20 9.08
N GLN A 22 -14.55 8.52 8.31
CA GLN A 22 -13.18 8.23 8.74
C GLN A 22 -12.28 9.47 8.70
N PHE A 23 -12.46 10.35 7.71
CA PHE A 23 -11.76 11.63 7.62
C PHE A 23 -12.02 12.51 8.86
N LEU A 24 -13.29 12.71 9.20
CA LEU A 24 -13.68 13.54 10.34
C LEU A 24 -13.24 12.92 11.67
N GLY A 25 -13.27 11.59 11.81
CA GLY A 25 -12.73 10.90 12.99
C GLY A 25 -11.23 11.13 13.14
N ALA A 26 -10.45 10.89 12.08
CA ALA A 26 -9.00 11.14 12.11
C ALA A 26 -8.65 12.61 12.36
N MET A 27 -9.44 13.55 11.83
CA MET A 27 -9.27 14.98 12.07
C MET A 27 -9.51 15.31 13.56
N ASN A 28 -10.61 14.82 14.12
CA ASN A 28 -10.98 15.05 15.52
C ASN A 28 -9.93 14.53 16.50
N ASP A 29 -9.40 13.33 16.22
CA ASP A 29 -8.30 12.71 16.98
C ASP A 29 -7.08 13.64 17.08
N ASN A 30 -6.76 14.35 16.00
CA ASN A 30 -5.60 15.24 15.99
C ASN A 30 -5.92 16.63 16.54
N VAL A 31 -7.12 17.19 16.29
CA VAL A 31 -7.55 18.45 16.93
C VAL A 31 -7.45 18.31 18.45
N PHE A 32 -8.08 17.28 19.03
CA PHE A 32 -8.09 17.08 20.48
C PHE A 32 -6.68 16.87 21.05
N LYS A 33 -5.91 15.91 20.52
CA LYS A 33 -4.59 15.57 21.08
C LYS A 33 -3.58 16.71 20.96
N VAL A 34 -3.56 17.40 19.82
CA VAL A 34 -2.62 18.50 19.59
C VAL A 34 -2.99 19.70 20.44
N ALA A 35 -4.29 20.02 20.53
CA ALA A 35 -4.74 21.08 21.42
C ALA A 35 -4.44 20.78 22.89
N PHE A 36 -4.73 19.55 23.34
CA PHE A 36 -4.43 19.11 24.71
C PHE A 36 -2.93 19.17 25.00
N SER A 37 -2.09 18.63 24.11
CA SER A 37 -0.63 18.68 24.26
C SER A 37 -0.12 20.12 24.32
N SER A 38 -0.61 20.99 23.44
CA SER A 38 -0.26 22.42 23.40
C SER A 38 -0.64 23.14 24.70
N LEU A 39 -1.88 22.93 25.17
CA LEU A 39 -2.39 23.54 26.40
C LEU A 39 -1.60 23.13 27.63
N VAL A 40 -1.26 21.85 27.77
CA VAL A 40 -0.42 21.39 28.91
C VAL A 40 1.01 21.91 28.79
N THR A 41 1.55 21.99 27.58
CA THR A 41 2.94 22.44 27.36
C THR A 41 3.11 23.93 27.66
N TYR A 42 2.18 24.78 27.18
CA TYR A 42 2.32 26.24 27.24
C TYR A 42 1.51 26.89 28.35
N HIS A 43 0.45 26.24 28.82
CA HIS A 43 -0.47 26.76 29.84
C HIS A 43 -0.60 25.78 31.02
N ALA A 44 0.50 25.13 31.41
CA ALA A 44 0.56 24.12 32.46
C ALA A 44 -0.12 24.52 33.78
N ALA A 45 -0.01 25.80 34.16
CA ALA A 45 -0.63 26.37 35.36
C ALA A 45 -2.16 26.21 35.39
N LEU A 46 -2.81 26.06 34.22
CA LEU A 46 -4.24 25.78 34.13
C LEU A 46 -4.60 24.36 34.59
N PHE A 47 -3.65 23.42 34.55
CA PHE A 47 -3.90 21.98 34.68
C PHE A 47 -3.18 21.34 35.87
N GLY A 48 -2.64 22.14 36.80
CA GLY A 48 -2.15 21.72 38.13
C GLY A 48 -1.10 20.59 38.12
N ASN A 49 -1.56 19.35 38.02
CA ASN A 49 -0.79 18.11 38.15
C ASN A 49 -0.11 17.65 36.85
N ALA A 50 -0.27 18.37 35.74
CA ALA A 50 0.23 17.94 34.44
C ALA A 50 1.71 18.36 34.25
N ASP A 51 2.60 17.38 34.03
CA ASP A 51 4.01 17.65 33.71
C ASP A 51 4.16 18.04 32.23
N PRO A 52 4.56 19.29 31.92
CA PRO A 52 4.71 19.77 30.54
C PRO A 52 5.74 18.99 29.74
N ALA A 53 6.79 18.48 30.40
CA ALA A 53 7.89 17.81 29.72
C ALA A 53 7.48 16.42 29.18
N SER A 54 6.56 15.74 29.86
CA SER A 54 6.11 14.38 29.49
C SER A 54 4.72 14.32 28.87
N ALA A 55 3.95 15.41 28.88
CA ALA A 55 2.55 15.42 28.46
C ALA A 55 2.31 14.86 27.04
N ALA A 56 3.04 15.35 26.03
CA ALA A 56 2.86 14.89 24.64
C ALA A 56 3.15 13.38 24.48
N PHE A 57 4.15 12.87 25.21
CA PHE A 57 4.49 11.45 25.23
C PHE A 57 3.40 10.64 25.92
N LEU A 58 2.92 11.07 27.09
CA LEU A 58 1.84 10.40 27.82
C LEU A 58 0.54 10.36 27.01
N ILE A 59 0.15 11.48 26.38
CA ILE A 59 -1.03 11.55 25.51
C ILE A 59 -0.90 10.52 24.38
N SER A 60 0.25 10.47 23.72
CA SER A 60 0.50 9.52 22.63
C SER A 60 0.49 8.07 23.11
N ALA A 61 1.13 7.77 24.25
CA ALA A 61 1.18 6.43 24.82
C ALA A 61 -0.22 5.95 25.28
N ILE A 62 -0.98 6.81 25.96
CA ILE A 62 -2.35 6.52 26.41
C ILE A 62 -3.27 6.29 25.20
N PHE A 63 -3.13 7.07 24.14
CA PHE A 63 -3.91 6.89 22.90
C PHE A 63 -3.58 5.57 22.19
N ILE A 64 -2.32 5.13 22.19
CA ILE A 64 -1.87 3.91 21.52
C ILE A 64 -2.19 2.65 22.33
N ALA A 65 -2.22 2.73 23.67
CA ALA A 65 -2.41 1.57 24.54
C ALA A 65 -3.63 0.69 24.18
N PRO A 66 -4.83 1.23 23.88
CA PRO A 66 -5.97 0.44 23.42
C PRO A 66 -5.70 -0.39 22.16
N PHE A 67 -4.87 0.07 21.23
CA PHE A 67 -4.57 -0.69 20.01
C PHE A 67 -3.86 -2.00 20.33
N VAL A 68 -2.96 -2.00 21.32
CA VAL A 68 -2.25 -3.21 21.76
C VAL A 68 -3.20 -4.15 22.52
N LEU A 69 -4.06 -3.58 23.37
CA LEU A 69 -4.86 -4.36 24.31
C LEU A 69 -6.17 -4.89 23.72
N LEU A 70 -6.81 -4.14 22.82
CA LEU A 70 -8.20 -4.37 22.41
C LEU A 70 -8.38 -4.66 20.92
N SER A 71 -7.36 -4.49 20.08
CA SER A 71 -7.48 -4.71 18.62
C SER A 71 -7.97 -6.14 18.30
N ALA A 72 -7.42 -7.17 18.95
CA ALA A 72 -7.80 -8.55 18.69
C ALA A 72 -9.30 -8.80 18.92
N THR A 73 -9.85 -8.27 20.02
CA THR A 73 -11.28 -8.32 20.33
C THR A 73 -12.10 -7.48 19.35
N SER A 74 -11.62 -6.28 18.99
CA SER A 74 -12.26 -5.45 17.98
C SER A 74 -12.41 -6.16 16.62
N GLY A 75 -11.38 -6.90 16.19
CA GLY A 75 -11.44 -7.69 14.96
C GLY A 75 -12.55 -8.73 14.98
N GLN A 76 -12.74 -9.44 16.11
CA GLN A 76 -13.84 -10.40 16.27
C GLN A 76 -15.21 -9.71 16.24
N ILE A 77 -15.35 -8.57 16.92
CA ILE A 77 -16.59 -7.78 16.91
C ILE A 77 -16.93 -7.33 15.48
N ALA A 78 -15.93 -6.87 14.72
CA ALA A 78 -16.08 -6.43 13.34
C ALA A 78 -16.46 -7.56 12.36
N ASP A 79 -15.98 -8.79 12.59
CA ASP A 79 -16.41 -9.96 11.81
C ASP A 79 -17.83 -10.42 12.20
N ARG A 80 -18.21 -10.32 13.49
CA ARG A 80 -19.51 -10.76 14.04
C ARG A 80 -20.66 -9.80 13.76
N MET A 81 -20.40 -8.50 13.71
CA MET A 81 -21.43 -7.47 13.56
C MET A 81 -21.52 -6.93 12.13
N ASP A 82 -22.68 -6.40 11.76
CA ASP A 82 -22.81 -5.56 10.57
C ASP A 82 -21.91 -4.33 10.74
N LYS A 83 -21.05 -4.11 9.73
CA LYS A 83 -19.98 -3.10 9.78
C LYS A 83 -20.56 -1.69 9.80
N ALA A 84 -21.70 -1.44 9.14
CA ALA A 84 -22.34 -0.13 9.14
C ALA A 84 -22.98 0.17 10.51
N ARG A 85 -23.60 -0.83 11.15
CA ARG A 85 -24.09 -0.70 12.53
C ARG A 85 -22.94 -0.39 13.49
N LEU A 86 -21.82 -1.08 13.35
CA LEU A 86 -20.64 -0.85 14.19
C LEU A 86 -20.04 0.54 13.95
N ILE A 87 -19.92 1.00 12.70
CA ILE A 87 -19.48 2.37 12.37
C ILE A 87 -20.38 3.41 13.05
N ARG A 88 -21.70 3.27 12.96
CA ARG A 88 -22.65 4.21 13.58
C ARG A 88 -22.58 4.20 15.10
N LEU A 89 -22.43 3.02 15.71
CA LEU A 89 -22.24 2.87 17.16
C LEU A 89 -20.98 3.60 17.62
N VAL A 90 -19.85 3.33 16.95
CA VAL A 90 -18.54 3.93 17.26
C VAL A 90 -18.61 5.46 17.13
N LYS A 91 -19.23 6.00 16.08
CA LYS A 91 -19.40 7.46 15.94
C LYS A 91 -20.41 8.08 16.92
N THR A 92 -21.34 7.30 17.46
CA THR A 92 -22.23 7.75 18.55
C THR A 92 -21.44 7.83 19.86
N LEU A 93 -20.57 6.83 20.12
CA LEU A 93 -19.64 6.86 21.25
C LEU A 93 -18.68 8.06 21.17
N GLU A 94 -18.21 8.42 19.97
CA GLU A 94 -17.34 9.57 19.78
C GLU A 94 -17.93 10.88 20.32
N ILE A 95 -19.24 11.12 20.14
CA ILE A 95 -19.91 12.32 20.69
C ILE A 95 -19.83 12.32 22.22
N ALA A 96 -20.10 11.18 22.86
CA ALA A 96 -20.00 11.05 24.32
C ALA A 96 -18.56 11.23 24.81
N ILE A 97 -17.58 10.67 24.10
CA ILE A 97 -16.16 10.84 24.41
C ILE A 97 -15.76 12.32 24.27
N MET A 98 -16.19 13.00 23.21
CA MET A 98 -15.89 14.41 23.02
C MET A 98 -16.61 15.31 24.03
N ALA A 99 -17.76 14.88 24.56
CA ALA A 99 -18.41 15.57 25.67
C ALA A 99 -17.57 15.48 26.96
N ILE A 100 -16.94 14.32 27.23
CA ILE A 100 -15.97 14.16 28.33
C ILE A 100 -14.76 15.07 28.11
N GLY A 101 -14.21 15.10 26.90
CA GLY A 101 -13.11 16.00 26.54
C GLY A 101 -13.46 17.48 26.72
N CYS A 102 -14.66 17.89 26.27
CA CYS A 102 -15.18 19.23 26.45
C CYS A 102 -15.34 19.59 27.93
N ALA A 103 -15.86 18.67 28.75
CA ALA A 103 -15.95 18.85 30.19
C ALA A 103 -14.55 18.96 30.83
N GLY A 104 -13.58 18.15 30.37
CA GLY A 104 -12.18 18.22 30.83
C GLY A 104 -11.55 19.59 30.56
N PHE A 105 -11.77 20.18 29.38
CA PHE A 105 -11.29 21.52 29.08
C PHE A 105 -12.02 22.61 29.88
N ALA A 106 -13.33 22.50 30.04
CA ALA A 106 -14.13 23.49 30.78
C ALA A 106 -13.81 23.48 32.28
N LEU A 107 -13.67 22.30 32.87
CA LEU A 107 -13.35 22.09 34.29
C LEU A 107 -11.85 22.19 34.57
N ARG A 108 -11.02 22.28 33.53
CA ARG A 108 -9.55 22.28 33.59
C ARG A 108 -8.97 21.05 34.33
N GLN A 109 -9.62 19.89 34.17
CA GLN A 109 -9.22 18.63 34.79
C GLN A 109 -8.41 17.78 33.81
N VAL A 110 -7.12 17.61 34.08
CA VAL A 110 -6.21 16.87 33.21
C VAL A 110 -6.56 15.38 33.16
N GLU A 111 -7.07 14.83 34.26
CA GLU A 111 -7.47 13.44 34.40
C GLU A 111 -8.62 13.09 33.44
N LEU A 112 -9.58 14.00 33.28
CA LEU A 112 -10.66 13.85 32.29
C LEU A 112 -10.14 13.91 30.85
N LEU A 113 -9.13 14.74 30.58
CA LEU A 113 -8.51 14.84 29.26
C LEU A 113 -7.67 13.59 28.92
N TYR A 114 -6.97 13.01 29.90
CA TYR A 114 -6.31 11.71 29.75
C TYR A 114 -7.31 10.57 29.57
N LEU A 115 -8.40 10.56 30.34
CA LEU A 115 -9.49 9.59 30.16
C LEU A 115 -10.09 9.72 28.76
N CYS A 116 -10.37 10.94 28.30
CA CYS A 116 -10.84 11.20 26.94
C CYS A 116 -9.85 10.63 25.91
N THR A 117 -8.55 10.88 26.07
CA THR A 117 -7.48 10.37 25.19
C THR A 117 -7.49 8.84 25.12
N PHE A 118 -7.63 8.16 26.26
CA PHE A 118 -7.73 6.71 26.32
C PHE A 118 -8.99 6.22 25.58
N LEU A 119 -10.14 6.82 25.85
CA LEU A 119 -11.41 6.45 25.21
C LEU A 119 -11.40 6.71 23.69
N MET A 120 -10.73 7.76 23.23
CA MET A 120 -10.48 7.99 21.80
C MET A 120 -9.61 6.88 21.20
N GLY A 121 -8.58 6.42 21.92
CA GLY A 121 -7.80 5.25 21.52
C GLY A 121 -8.66 3.99 21.40
N VAL A 122 -9.59 3.76 22.35
CA VAL A 122 -10.56 2.65 22.29
C VAL A 122 -11.47 2.79 21.06
N HIS A 123 -12.00 4.00 20.82
CA HIS A 123 -12.81 4.33 19.66
C HIS A 123 -12.09 4.00 18.34
N SER A 124 -10.86 4.49 18.18
CA SER A 124 -10.08 4.28 16.95
C SER A 124 -9.62 2.83 16.79
N THR A 125 -9.39 2.12 17.91
CA THR A 125 -9.16 0.66 17.92
C THR A 125 -10.38 -0.11 17.41
N LEU A 126 -11.59 0.25 17.85
CA LEU A 126 -12.84 -0.36 17.39
C LEU A 126 -13.10 -0.09 15.91
N PHE A 127 -12.78 1.11 15.43
CA PHE A 127 -13.01 1.52 14.05
C PHE A 127 -12.02 0.91 13.04
N GLY A 128 -10.76 0.72 13.44
CA GLY A 128 -9.66 0.31 12.56
C GLY A 128 -9.95 -0.96 11.72
N PRO A 129 -10.29 -2.11 12.33
CA PRO A 129 -10.63 -3.33 11.61
C PRO A 129 -11.82 -3.17 10.66
N VAL A 130 -12.81 -2.39 11.07
CA VAL A 130 -14.02 -2.14 10.29
C VAL A 130 -13.69 -1.33 9.03
N LYS A 131 -12.82 -0.32 9.16
CA LYS A 131 -12.39 0.55 8.05
C LYS A 131 -11.88 -0.26 6.86
N TYR A 132 -10.91 -1.14 7.11
CA TYR A 132 -10.26 -1.90 6.04
C TYR A 132 -11.01 -3.19 5.65
N ALA A 133 -11.90 -3.70 6.51
CA ALA A 133 -12.80 -4.80 6.13
C ALA A 133 -14.01 -4.33 5.29
N TYR A 134 -14.42 -3.06 5.41
CA TYR A 134 -15.49 -2.45 4.63
C TYR A 134 -15.13 -2.29 3.16
N LEU A 135 -13.91 -1.81 2.86
CA LEU A 135 -13.49 -1.49 1.49
C LEU A 135 -13.76 -2.61 0.48
N PRO A 136 -13.37 -3.88 0.71
CA PRO A 136 -13.53 -4.92 -0.29
C PRO A 136 -14.92 -5.54 -0.32
N GLN A 137 -15.84 -5.12 0.56
CA GLN A 137 -17.26 -5.46 0.43
C GLN A 137 -18.00 -4.50 -0.51
N HIS A 138 -17.49 -3.28 -0.69
CA HIS A 138 -18.17 -2.23 -1.45
C HIS A 138 -17.41 -1.78 -2.70
N LEU A 139 -16.12 -2.09 -2.81
CA LEU A 139 -15.29 -1.74 -3.96
C LEU A 139 -15.00 -2.96 -4.82
N GLN A 140 -14.95 -2.76 -6.14
CA GLN A 140 -14.48 -3.76 -7.09
C GLN A 140 -12.97 -3.98 -6.91
N ALA A 141 -12.46 -5.13 -7.35
CA ALA A 141 -11.03 -5.44 -7.26
C ALA A 141 -10.13 -4.34 -7.89
N SER A 142 -10.56 -3.75 -9.00
CA SER A 142 -9.86 -2.64 -9.65
C SER A 142 -9.96 -1.29 -8.92
N GLU A 143 -10.94 -1.14 -8.03
CA GLU A 143 -11.16 0.07 -7.25
C GLU A 143 -10.43 0.01 -5.90
N LEU A 144 -9.93 -1.17 -5.47
CA LEU A 144 -9.32 -1.35 -4.15
C LEU A 144 -8.09 -0.48 -3.94
N VAL A 145 -7.20 -0.39 -4.93
CA VAL A 145 -5.97 0.43 -4.80
C VAL A 145 -6.34 1.91 -4.69
N GLY A 146 -7.23 2.40 -5.55
CA GLY A 146 -7.67 3.79 -5.49
C GLY A 146 -8.47 4.11 -4.22
N GLY A 147 -9.31 3.19 -3.76
CA GLY A 147 -10.04 3.31 -2.50
C GLY A 147 -9.11 3.39 -1.28
N ASN A 148 -8.10 2.53 -1.21
CA ASN A 148 -7.07 2.61 -0.17
C ASN A 148 -6.26 3.90 -0.28
N GLY A 149 -5.84 4.28 -1.49
CA GLY A 149 -5.10 5.52 -1.73
C GLY A 149 -5.87 6.77 -1.30
N LEU A 150 -7.17 6.85 -1.57
CA LEU A 150 -8.03 7.93 -1.09
C LEU A 150 -8.18 7.92 0.43
N VAL A 151 -8.45 6.77 1.04
CA VAL A 151 -8.59 6.66 2.51
C VAL A 151 -7.30 7.09 3.21
N GLU A 152 -6.15 6.68 2.69
CA GLU A 152 -4.85 7.03 3.24
C GLU A 152 -4.54 8.52 3.07
N MET A 153 -4.68 9.06 1.86
CA MET A 153 -4.57 10.49 1.60
C MET A 153 -5.51 11.30 2.52
N GLY A 154 -6.77 10.90 2.62
CA GLY A 154 -7.75 11.54 3.49
C GLY A 154 -7.34 11.50 4.97
N THR A 155 -6.73 10.41 5.43
CA THR A 155 -6.23 10.29 6.81
C THR A 155 -5.09 11.29 7.05
N PHE A 156 -4.12 11.41 6.15
CA PHE A 156 -3.00 12.36 6.31
C PHE A 156 -3.43 13.82 6.19
N VAL A 157 -4.35 14.14 5.27
CA VAL A 157 -4.93 15.48 5.17
C VAL A 157 -5.72 15.82 6.44
N ALA A 158 -6.49 14.87 6.98
CA ALA A 158 -7.22 15.05 8.24
C ALA A 158 -6.27 15.26 9.43
N ILE A 159 -5.17 14.50 9.53
CA ILE A 159 -4.13 14.69 10.55
C ILE A 159 -3.55 16.10 10.44
N LEU A 160 -3.22 16.55 9.23
CA LEU A 160 -2.65 17.88 9.01
C LEU A 160 -3.61 19.00 9.44
N ILE A 161 -4.85 18.97 8.95
CA ILE A 161 -5.88 19.95 9.30
C ILE A 161 -6.13 19.92 10.81
N GLY A 162 -6.21 18.72 11.40
CA GLY A 162 -6.43 18.58 12.84
C GLY A 162 -5.27 19.10 13.67
N THR A 163 -4.03 18.90 13.22
CA THR A 163 -2.83 19.40 13.91
C THR A 163 -2.77 20.92 13.89
N ILE A 164 -2.97 21.54 12.71
CA ILE A 164 -3.01 23.00 12.57
C ILE A 164 -4.17 23.56 13.39
N GLY A 165 -5.38 23.04 13.17
CA GLY A 165 -6.59 23.50 13.84
C GLY A 165 -6.52 23.35 15.36
N GLY A 166 -6.03 22.22 15.87
CA GLY A 166 -5.87 21.98 17.30
C GLY A 166 -4.84 22.92 17.95
N GLY A 167 -3.70 23.15 17.29
CA GLY A 167 -2.67 24.06 17.78
C GLY A 167 -3.14 25.52 17.87
N GLU A 168 -3.83 26.00 16.83
CA GLU A 168 -4.38 27.36 16.79
C GLU A 168 -5.54 27.53 17.78
N LEU A 169 -6.49 26.59 17.82
CA LEU A 169 -7.63 26.63 18.74
C LEU A 169 -7.16 26.64 20.20
N ALA A 170 -6.16 25.83 20.56
CA ALA A 170 -5.63 25.78 21.92
C ALA A 170 -5.12 27.12 22.43
N ASN A 171 -4.44 27.88 21.57
CA ASN A 171 -3.78 29.13 21.96
C ASN A 171 -4.64 30.37 21.68
N PHE A 172 -5.88 30.19 21.26
CA PHE A 172 -6.75 31.30 20.89
C PHE A 172 -7.14 32.15 22.11
N THR A 173 -6.89 33.46 22.01
CA THR A 173 -7.25 34.47 23.01
C THR A 173 -8.28 35.44 22.47
N ARG A 174 -9.25 35.82 23.29
CA ARG A 174 -10.23 36.87 22.99
C ARG A 174 -10.18 37.91 24.10
N ASP A 175 -9.98 39.18 23.72
CA ASP A 175 -9.88 40.30 24.68
C ASP A 175 -8.83 40.09 25.78
N GLY A 176 -7.75 39.36 25.46
CA GLY A 176 -6.67 39.01 26.40
C GLY A 176 -6.92 37.75 27.23
N GLU A 177 -8.13 37.17 27.20
CA GLU A 177 -8.47 35.94 27.91
C GLU A 177 -8.26 34.70 27.03
N LEU A 178 -7.66 33.65 27.58
CA LEU A 178 -7.50 32.37 26.89
C LEU A 178 -8.84 31.62 26.84
N VAL A 179 -9.54 31.72 25.71
CA VAL A 179 -10.79 30.99 25.43
C VAL A 179 -10.56 29.70 24.65
N GLY A 180 -9.32 29.43 24.24
CA GLY A 180 -8.92 28.29 23.44
C GLY A 180 -9.36 26.91 23.94
N PRO A 181 -9.27 26.59 25.25
CA PRO A 181 -9.78 25.32 25.79
C PRO A 181 -11.26 25.08 25.48
N ALA A 182 -12.10 26.11 25.67
CA ALA A 182 -13.54 26.00 25.42
C ALA A 182 -13.85 25.85 23.93
N LEU A 183 -13.19 26.64 23.07
CA LEU A 183 -13.34 26.54 21.62
C LEU A 183 -12.90 25.18 21.09
N THR A 184 -11.82 24.62 21.63
CA THR A 184 -11.34 23.27 21.30
C THR A 184 -12.41 22.22 21.62
N GLY A 185 -12.97 22.25 22.83
CA GLY A 185 -14.04 21.31 23.23
C GLY A 185 -15.26 21.38 22.31
N ILE A 186 -15.71 22.59 21.98
CA ILE A 186 -16.84 22.81 21.06
C ILE A 186 -16.51 22.32 19.65
N ALA A 187 -15.34 22.64 19.12
CA ALA A 187 -14.91 22.20 17.79
C ALA A 187 -14.89 20.67 17.70
N CYS A 188 -14.32 19.99 18.69
CA CYS A 188 -14.28 18.54 18.74
C CYS A 188 -15.68 17.89 18.76
N LEU A 189 -16.62 18.48 19.50
CA LEU A 189 -18.02 18.04 19.52
C LEU A 189 -18.70 18.24 18.15
N VAL A 190 -18.50 19.40 17.51
CA VAL A 190 -19.07 19.69 16.18
C VAL A 190 -18.52 18.70 15.14
N ILE A 191 -17.22 18.42 15.17
CA ILE A 191 -16.58 17.44 14.27
C ILE A 191 -17.14 16.03 14.52
N ALA A 192 -17.31 15.62 15.79
CA ALA A 192 -17.90 14.33 16.15
C ALA A 192 -19.34 14.20 15.62
N VAL A 193 -20.17 15.24 15.78
CA VAL A 193 -21.53 15.28 15.24
C VAL A 193 -21.54 15.20 13.71
N GLY A 194 -20.66 15.93 13.02
CA GLY A 194 -20.50 15.82 11.56
C GLY A 194 -20.10 14.40 11.13
N GLY A 195 -19.17 13.77 11.85
CA GLY A 195 -18.77 12.39 11.64
C GLY A 195 -19.93 11.41 11.85
N TRP A 196 -20.75 11.63 12.87
CA TRP A 196 -21.96 10.84 13.12
C TRP A 196 -23.02 11.01 12.02
N LEU A 197 -23.25 12.24 11.54
CA LEU A 197 -24.18 12.51 10.44
C LEU A 197 -23.76 11.78 9.16
N THR A 198 -22.47 11.83 8.80
CA THR A 198 -21.95 11.12 7.63
C THR A 198 -22.04 9.60 7.79
N ALA A 199 -21.83 9.07 9.00
CA ALA A 199 -21.90 7.64 9.30
C ALA A 199 -23.29 7.03 9.05
N ARG A 200 -24.36 7.83 9.17
CA ARG A 200 -25.73 7.38 8.86
C ARG A 200 -25.92 7.05 7.39
N GLY A 201 -25.15 7.69 6.50
CA GLY A 201 -25.15 7.42 5.07
C GLY A 201 -24.40 6.14 4.67
N VAL A 202 -23.65 5.51 5.60
CA VAL A 202 -22.91 4.27 5.30
C VAL A 202 -23.92 3.14 5.02
N PRO A 203 -23.85 2.47 3.85
CA PRO A 203 -24.76 1.40 3.47
C PRO A 203 -24.59 0.15 4.33
N VAL A 204 -25.65 -0.66 4.40
CA VAL A 204 -25.67 -1.96 5.11
C VAL A 204 -24.49 -2.83 4.64
N SER A 205 -23.81 -3.45 5.59
CA SER A 205 -22.54 -4.15 5.37
C SER A 205 -22.51 -5.41 6.23
N PRO A 206 -23.09 -6.52 5.74
CA PRO A 206 -23.35 -7.70 6.53
C PRO A 206 -22.12 -8.25 7.27
N ALA A 207 -22.40 -8.86 8.42
CA ALA A 207 -21.40 -9.57 9.21
C ALA A 207 -20.79 -10.72 8.39
N SER A 208 -19.47 -10.89 8.50
CA SER A 208 -18.77 -11.97 7.80
C SER A 208 -18.94 -13.31 8.53
N GLN A 209 -19.11 -13.28 9.86
CA GLN A 209 -19.35 -14.44 10.71
C GLN A 209 -20.33 -14.10 11.86
N PRO A 210 -21.65 -14.02 11.60
CA PRO A 210 -22.66 -13.67 12.61
C PRO A 210 -22.62 -14.55 13.88
N ASP A 211 -22.25 -15.83 13.71
CA ASP A 211 -22.25 -16.83 14.78
C ASP A 211 -20.92 -16.91 15.56
N LEU A 212 -19.91 -16.09 15.19
CA LEU A 212 -18.58 -16.11 15.80
C LEU A 212 -18.62 -15.84 17.30
N ARG A 213 -18.26 -16.80 18.15
CA ARG A 213 -18.14 -16.58 19.60
C ARG A 213 -16.91 -15.74 19.91
N ILE A 214 -17.13 -14.61 20.59
CA ILE A 214 -16.04 -13.69 20.97
C ILE A 214 -15.23 -14.29 22.11
N ASN A 215 -13.93 -14.42 21.88
CA ASN A 215 -12.93 -14.68 22.89
C ASN A 215 -12.50 -13.34 23.53
N TRP A 216 -12.77 -13.19 24.82
CA TRP A 216 -12.46 -11.97 25.57
C TRP A 216 -11.02 -11.90 26.09
N ASN A 217 -10.22 -12.96 25.96
CA ASN A 217 -8.83 -12.96 26.35
C ASN A 217 -7.96 -12.37 25.22
N PRO A 218 -7.46 -11.13 25.35
CA PRO A 218 -6.80 -10.42 24.27
C PRO A 218 -5.47 -11.04 23.87
N VAL A 219 -4.75 -11.67 24.81
CA VAL A 219 -3.44 -12.30 24.54
C VAL A 219 -3.63 -13.55 23.68
N SER A 220 -4.53 -14.43 24.11
CA SER A 220 -4.82 -15.68 23.38
C SER A 220 -5.37 -15.39 21.98
N GLU A 221 -6.23 -14.38 21.84
CA GLU A 221 -6.80 -14.03 20.55
C GLU A 221 -5.79 -13.33 19.64
N THR A 222 -4.93 -12.47 20.19
CA THR A 222 -3.83 -11.86 19.43
C THR A 222 -2.96 -12.94 18.79
N TRP A 223 -2.57 -13.95 19.57
CA TRP A 223 -1.80 -15.08 19.07
C TRP A 223 -2.54 -15.85 17.97
N ARG A 224 -3.84 -16.11 18.17
CA ARG A 224 -4.68 -16.79 17.18
C ARG A 224 -4.77 -16.01 15.86
N ASN A 225 -4.96 -14.70 15.92
CA ASN A 225 -5.06 -13.83 14.74
C ASN A 225 -3.73 -13.74 13.99
N LEU A 226 -2.61 -13.66 14.71
CA LEU A 226 -1.28 -13.71 14.10
C LEU A 226 -1.01 -15.06 13.43
N LYS A 227 -1.42 -16.17 14.07
CA LYS A 227 -1.31 -17.52 13.47
C LYS A 227 -2.16 -17.62 12.20
N LEU A 228 -3.38 -17.10 12.22
CA LEU A 228 -4.25 -17.05 11.04
C LEU A 228 -3.58 -16.29 9.89
N ALA A 229 -3.00 -15.12 10.15
CA ALA A 229 -2.27 -14.36 9.14
C ALA A 229 -1.03 -15.11 8.62
N SER A 230 -0.32 -15.82 9.49
CA SER A 230 0.89 -16.58 9.13
C SER A 230 0.64 -17.76 8.18
N ASN A 231 -0.60 -18.27 8.11
CA ASN A 231 -0.97 -19.33 7.16
C ASN A 231 -0.80 -18.89 5.70
N GLN A 232 -0.94 -17.58 5.42
CA GLN A 232 -0.65 -17.01 4.12
C GLN A 232 0.59 -16.12 4.22
N ARG A 233 1.74 -16.66 3.81
CA ARG A 233 3.05 -15.98 3.92
C ARG A 233 3.06 -14.57 3.33
N ALA A 234 2.40 -14.35 2.19
CA ALA A 234 2.31 -13.04 1.55
C ALA A 234 1.53 -12.01 2.39
N VAL A 235 0.43 -12.44 3.03
CA VAL A 235 -0.36 -11.59 3.94
C VAL A 235 0.48 -11.23 5.16
N PHE A 236 1.08 -12.22 5.83
CA PHE A 236 1.89 -11.98 7.01
C PHE A 236 3.07 -11.02 6.75
N LEU A 237 3.78 -11.19 5.64
CA LEU A 237 4.87 -10.28 5.27
C LEU A 237 4.37 -8.89 4.90
N SER A 238 3.14 -8.75 4.41
CA SER A 238 2.51 -7.44 4.21
C SER A 238 2.19 -6.74 5.51
N LEU A 239 1.74 -7.50 6.53
CA LEU A 239 1.55 -6.94 7.87
C LEU A 239 2.87 -6.39 8.41
N LEU A 240 3.93 -7.20 8.37
CA LEU A 240 5.27 -6.76 8.79
C LEU A 240 5.76 -5.56 7.98
N GLY A 241 5.49 -5.56 6.66
CA GLY A 241 5.81 -4.44 5.79
C GLY A 241 5.12 -3.16 6.23
N ILE A 242 3.82 -3.19 6.47
CA ILE A 242 3.05 -2.02 6.94
C ILE A 242 3.53 -1.58 8.33
N SER A 243 3.76 -2.51 9.26
CA SER A 243 4.28 -2.19 10.59
C SER A 243 5.66 -1.55 10.54
N TRP A 244 6.51 -1.97 9.60
CA TRP A 244 7.79 -1.32 9.33
C TRP A 244 7.63 0.13 8.86
N LEU A 245 6.64 0.44 8.01
CA LEU A 245 6.35 1.84 7.67
C LEU A 245 5.96 2.66 8.90
N TRP A 246 5.17 2.10 9.81
CA TRP A 246 4.81 2.79 11.06
C TRP A 246 6.01 3.00 11.98
N PHE A 247 6.96 2.06 12.02
CA PHE A 247 8.24 2.26 12.71
C PHE A 247 9.01 3.45 12.13
N VAL A 248 9.16 3.49 10.80
CA VAL A 248 9.84 4.59 10.11
C VAL A 248 9.10 5.90 10.40
N GLY A 249 7.80 5.96 10.10
CA GLY A 249 6.96 7.14 10.30
C GLY A 249 6.97 7.66 11.74
N ALA A 250 6.84 6.78 12.74
CA ALA A 250 6.92 7.18 14.14
C ALA A 250 8.27 7.79 14.50
N THR A 251 9.38 7.22 14.00
CA THR A 251 10.73 7.75 14.24
C THR A 251 10.89 9.18 13.68
N PHE A 252 10.40 9.43 12.47
CA PHE A 252 10.43 10.77 11.87
C PHE A 252 9.49 11.74 12.59
N LEU A 253 8.21 11.41 12.73
CA LEU A 253 7.19 12.29 13.30
C LEU A 253 7.50 12.70 14.74
N THR A 254 7.95 11.76 15.58
CA THR A 254 8.32 12.07 16.98
C THR A 254 9.57 12.95 17.08
N SER A 255 10.43 12.91 16.06
CA SER A 255 11.66 13.70 16.02
C SER A 255 11.46 15.12 15.47
N PHE A 256 10.36 15.45 14.79
CA PHE A 256 10.21 16.73 14.08
C PHE A 256 10.30 17.97 14.97
N PHE A 257 9.77 17.93 16.19
CA PHE A 257 9.89 19.05 17.13
C PHE A 257 11.35 19.34 17.46
N ALA A 258 12.09 18.30 17.85
CA ALA A 258 13.49 18.42 18.19
C ALA A 258 14.36 18.68 16.94
N PHE A 259 13.99 18.14 15.78
CA PHE A 259 14.67 18.37 14.51
C PHE A 259 14.55 19.83 14.06
N ALA A 260 13.34 20.39 14.05
CA ALA A 260 13.14 21.79 13.70
C ALA A 260 13.93 22.71 14.64
N ARG A 261 13.80 22.52 15.96
CA ARG A 261 14.42 23.39 16.96
C ARG A 261 15.95 23.23 17.04
N ASN A 262 16.42 21.99 17.22
CA ASN A 262 17.81 21.72 17.59
C ASN A 262 18.73 21.53 16.38
N VAL A 263 18.17 21.25 15.19
CA VAL A 263 18.98 21.02 13.97
C VAL A 263 18.79 22.15 12.98
N LEU A 264 17.56 22.60 12.74
CA LEU A 264 17.27 23.58 11.70
C LEU A 264 17.08 25.02 12.20
N GLY A 265 17.14 25.24 13.52
CA GLY A 265 16.93 26.57 14.10
C GLY A 265 15.54 27.16 13.83
N GLY A 266 14.51 26.31 13.71
CA GLY A 266 13.13 26.69 13.40
C GLY A 266 12.23 26.76 14.63
N ASP A 267 11.23 27.64 14.60
CA ASP A 267 10.18 27.75 15.62
C ASP A 267 9.06 26.68 15.46
N GLN A 268 8.00 26.81 16.26
CA GLN A 268 6.84 25.91 16.17
C GLN A 268 6.14 25.95 14.80
N ASN A 269 6.14 27.09 14.11
CA ASN A 269 5.54 27.21 12.78
C ASN A 269 6.35 26.41 11.75
N VAL A 270 7.66 26.31 11.91
CA VAL A 270 8.50 25.43 11.09
C VAL A 270 8.18 23.95 11.35
N VAL A 271 7.92 23.54 12.59
CA VAL A 271 7.45 22.16 12.88
C VAL A 271 6.16 21.85 12.12
N THR A 272 5.20 22.79 12.13
CA THR A 272 3.95 22.67 11.36
C THR A 272 4.21 22.55 9.87
N LEU A 273 5.17 23.31 9.32
CA LEU A 273 5.59 23.18 7.92
C LEU A 273 6.15 21.78 7.61
N LEU A 274 7.02 21.23 8.46
CA LEU A 274 7.56 19.88 8.27
C LEU A 274 6.45 18.82 8.27
N LEU A 275 5.52 18.90 9.23
CA LEU A 275 4.35 18.01 9.30
C LEU A 275 3.45 18.15 8.07
N ALA A 276 3.27 19.38 7.56
CA ALA A 276 2.50 19.64 6.35
C ALA A 276 3.16 19.00 5.12
N VAL A 277 4.44 19.25 4.91
CA VAL A 277 5.21 18.70 3.79
C VAL A 277 5.20 17.18 3.82
N PHE A 278 5.41 16.58 5.00
CA PHE A 278 5.34 15.13 5.18
C PHE A 278 3.94 14.56 4.87
N SER A 279 2.88 15.19 5.39
CA SER A 279 1.50 14.72 5.17
C SER A 279 1.07 14.85 3.70
N ILE A 280 1.43 15.95 3.04
CA ILE A 280 1.17 16.15 1.61
C ILE A 280 1.94 15.13 0.77
N GLY A 281 3.19 14.84 1.15
CA GLY A 281 3.99 13.79 0.52
C GLY A 281 3.26 12.45 0.50
N ILE A 282 2.89 11.92 1.67
CA ILE A 282 2.18 10.62 1.75
C ILE A 282 0.86 10.66 0.99
N GLY A 283 0.09 11.75 1.11
CA GLY A 283 -1.16 11.91 0.39
C GLY A 283 -0.99 11.85 -1.13
N LEU A 284 0.02 12.55 -1.67
CA LEU A 284 0.32 12.53 -3.10
C LEU A 284 0.79 11.15 -3.56
N GLY A 285 1.70 10.52 -2.81
CA GLY A 285 2.17 9.16 -3.10
C GLY A 285 1.03 8.14 -3.16
N SER A 286 0.10 8.24 -2.20
CA SER A 286 -1.08 7.37 -2.11
C SER A 286 -2.00 7.52 -3.33
N VAL A 287 -2.24 8.75 -3.78
CA VAL A 287 -3.06 9.06 -4.97
C VAL A 287 -2.36 8.62 -6.25
N LEU A 288 -1.05 8.87 -6.37
CA LEU A 288 -0.26 8.47 -7.54
C LEU A 288 -0.11 6.94 -7.65
N CYS A 289 -0.19 6.21 -6.54
CA CYS A 289 -0.12 4.76 -6.52
C CYS A 289 -1.17 4.12 -7.44
N GLU A 290 -2.42 4.61 -7.43
CA GLU A 290 -3.46 4.07 -8.33
C GLU A 290 -3.07 4.24 -9.80
N LYS A 291 -2.59 5.43 -10.18
CA LYS A 291 -2.18 5.74 -11.54
C LYS A 291 -1.02 4.86 -12.01
N LEU A 292 -0.02 4.66 -11.15
CA LEU A 292 1.16 3.84 -11.45
C LEU A 292 0.86 2.33 -11.43
N SER A 293 -0.13 1.90 -10.65
CA SER A 293 -0.54 0.50 -10.56
C SER A 293 -1.44 0.03 -11.71
N GLY A 294 -1.89 0.94 -12.57
CA GLY A 294 -2.87 0.62 -13.61
C GLY A 294 -4.22 0.15 -13.04
N ARG A 295 -4.57 0.58 -11.82
CA ARG A 295 -5.79 0.16 -11.08
C ARG A 295 -5.82 -1.33 -10.74
N MET A 296 -4.66 -1.94 -10.58
CA MET A 296 -4.50 -3.34 -10.15
C MET A 296 -3.70 -3.37 -8.86
N VAL A 297 -3.82 -4.43 -8.08
CA VAL A 297 -2.96 -4.64 -6.90
C VAL A 297 -1.55 -4.98 -7.36
N GLU A 298 -0.79 -3.95 -7.73
CA GLU A 298 0.58 -4.07 -8.26
C GLU A 298 1.61 -3.97 -7.14
N ILE A 299 2.02 -5.14 -6.63
CA ILE A 299 2.98 -5.24 -5.54
C ILE A 299 4.40 -4.78 -5.94
N GLY A 300 4.70 -4.64 -7.23
CA GLY A 300 5.96 -4.09 -7.72
C GLY A 300 6.21 -2.64 -7.28
N LEU A 301 5.18 -1.90 -6.87
CA LEU A 301 5.33 -0.56 -6.31
C LEU A 301 5.92 -0.55 -4.89
N VAL A 302 5.88 -1.67 -4.16
CA VAL A 302 6.41 -1.75 -2.79
C VAL A 302 7.94 -1.61 -2.77
N PRO A 303 8.73 -2.35 -3.59
CA PRO A 303 10.15 -2.07 -3.75
C PRO A 303 10.46 -0.64 -4.17
N PHE A 304 9.70 -0.07 -5.11
CA PHE A 304 9.85 1.32 -5.54
C PHE A 304 9.70 2.29 -4.36
N GLY A 305 8.64 2.13 -3.56
CA GLY A 305 8.41 2.83 -2.30
C GLY A 305 9.59 2.71 -1.34
N SER A 306 9.98 1.48 -1.01
CA SER A 306 11.05 1.23 -0.02
C SER A 306 12.41 1.81 -0.42
N ILE A 307 12.78 1.74 -1.71
CA ILE A 307 14.05 2.26 -2.23
C ILE A 307 14.05 3.78 -2.09
N GLY A 308 12.97 4.45 -2.51
CA GLY A 308 12.86 5.90 -2.36
C GLY A 308 12.91 6.34 -0.90
N MET A 309 12.20 5.65 0.00
CA MET A 309 12.28 5.92 1.44
C MET A 309 13.72 5.84 1.96
N THR A 310 14.49 4.80 1.58
CA THR A 310 15.91 4.69 1.94
C THR A 310 16.73 5.85 1.40
N VAL A 311 16.62 6.12 0.09
CA VAL A 311 17.43 7.14 -0.60
C VAL A 311 17.22 8.50 0.04
N PHE A 312 15.97 8.92 0.22
CA PHE A 312 15.67 10.24 0.79
C PHE A 312 15.89 10.31 2.30
N ALA A 313 15.81 9.21 3.04
CA ALA A 313 16.22 9.19 4.47
C ALA A 313 17.73 9.40 4.62
N VAL A 314 18.53 8.77 3.74
CA VAL A 314 19.98 8.93 3.71
C VAL A 314 20.36 10.31 3.19
N ASP A 315 19.70 10.82 2.15
CA ASP A 315 19.97 12.17 1.64
C ASP A 315 19.64 13.25 2.67
N LEU A 316 18.51 13.09 3.39
CA LEU A 316 18.11 13.98 4.47
C LEU A 316 19.17 14.07 5.57
N TYR A 317 19.87 12.98 5.88
CA TYR A 317 21.03 13.03 6.77
C TYR A 317 22.11 13.96 6.22
N PHE A 318 22.53 13.77 4.97
CA PHE A 318 23.55 14.63 4.35
C PHE A 318 23.10 16.08 4.21
N ALA A 319 21.80 16.33 3.99
CA ALA A 319 21.22 17.66 3.90
C ALA A 319 21.16 18.40 5.24
N SER A 320 21.08 17.68 6.37
CA SER A 320 20.85 18.26 7.71
C SER A 320 21.99 18.05 8.71
N HIS A 321 22.95 17.16 8.45
CA HIS A 321 24.01 16.85 9.41
C HIS A 321 24.94 18.04 9.66
N ALA A 322 25.26 18.82 8.62
CA ALA A 322 26.07 20.02 8.79
C ALA A 322 25.33 21.12 9.59
N GLU A 323 24.02 21.23 9.42
CA GLU A 323 23.18 22.18 10.17
C GLU A 323 23.07 21.78 11.66
N ALA A 324 23.10 20.47 11.96
CA ALA A 324 23.12 19.98 13.34
C ALA A 324 24.39 20.34 14.13
N LEU A 325 25.45 20.80 13.44
CA LEU A 325 26.70 21.23 14.05
C LEU A 325 26.75 22.75 14.30
N VAL A 326 25.72 23.49 13.88
CA VAL A 326 25.62 24.94 14.03
C VAL A 326 24.77 25.27 15.26
N ALA A 327 25.27 26.13 16.14
CA ALA A 327 24.47 26.67 17.23
C ALA A 327 23.50 27.74 16.69
N HIS A 328 22.22 27.62 17.02
CA HIS A 328 21.19 28.57 16.62
C HIS A 328 20.82 29.46 17.81
N ASP A 329 21.32 30.70 17.81
CA ASP A 329 21.08 31.66 18.90
C ASP A 329 19.65 32.23 18.89
N ALA A 330 18.98 32.23 17.73
CA ALA A 330 17.60 32.66 17.58
C ALA A 330 16.83 31.70 16.65
N LEU A 331 15.60 31.36 17.05
CA LEU A 331 14.72 30.54 16.22
C LEU A 331 14.11 31.38 15.10
N THR A 332 14.08 30.81 13.91
CA THR A 332 13.51 31.42 12.70
C THR A 332 12.08 30.92 12.48
N GLY A 333 11.19 31.85 12.16
CA GLY A 333 9.88 31.52 11.62
C GLY A 333 9.94 31.05 10.17
N VAL A 334 8.80 30.60 9.63
CA VAL A 334 8.70 30.04 8.27
C VAL A 334 9.32 30.93 7.18
N ALA A 335 9.10 32.24 7.24
CA ALA A 335 9.63 33.17 6.23
C ALA A 335 11.17 33.20 6.23
N GLY A 336 11.80 33.28 7.41
CA GLY A 336 13.26 33.24 7.53
C GLY A 336 13.82 31.86 7.17
N PHE A 337 13.12 30.80 7.58
CA PHE A 337 13.48 29.43 7.24
C PHE A 337 13.54 29.19 5.73
N LEU A 338 12.58 29.70 4.96
CA LEU A 338 12.52 29.50 3.51
C LEU A 338 13.52 30.35 2.71
N GLN A 339 14.12 31.38 3.31
CA GLN A 339 15.18 32.17 2.68
C GLN A 339 16.51 31.41 2.61
N ASN A 340 16.74 30.45 3.52
CA ASN A 340 17.91 29.59 3.47
C ASN A 340 17.73 28.51 2.39
N HIS A 341 18.55 28.57 1.34
CA HIS A 341 18.49 27.64 0.21
C HIS A 341 18.75 26.19 0.61
N ARG A 342 19.48 25.95 1.70
CA ARG A 342 19.77 24.59 2.20
C ARG A 342 18.51 23.89 2.73
N HIS A 343 17.58 24.65 3.30
CA HIS A 343 16.36 24.10 3.87
C HIS A 343 15.40 23.54 2.80
N TRP A 344 15.48 24.02 1.56
CA TRP A 344 14.69 23.47 0.45
C TRP A 344 15.03 22.02 0.13
N ARG A 345 16.31 21.63 0.26
CA ARG A 345 16.72 20.23 0.12
C ARG A 345 16.11 19.37 1.22
N VAL A 346 16.18 19.83 2.47
CA VAL A 346 15.54 19.15 3.62
C VAL A 346 14.03 18.96 3.40
N LEU A 347 13.33 20.00 2.94
CA LEU A 347 11.90 19.91 2.63
C LEU A 347 11.62 18.94 1.47
N ALA A 348 12.46 18.95 0.43
CA ALA A 348 12.33 18.05 -0.71
C ALA A 348 12.56 16.58 -0.30
N ASP A 349 13.60 16.30 0.48
CA ASP A 349 13.88 14.95 0.98
C ASP A 349 12.75 14.45 1.86
N LEU A 350 12.23 15.31 2.76
CA LEU A 350 11.11 14.96 3.63
C LEU A 350 9.84 14.66 2.84
N PHE A 351 9.54 15.50 1.83
CA PHE A 351 8.41 15.31 0.92
C PHE A 351 8.53 14.01 0.13
N LEU A 352 9.70 13.76 -0.46
CA LEU A 352 9.93 12.59 -1.30
C LEU A 352 9.92 11.32 -0.46
N LEU A 353 10.60 11.29 0.68
CA LEU A 353 10.54 10.18 1.64
C LEU A 353 9.09 9.81 1.98
N ALA A 354 8.29 10.82 2.34
CA ALA A 354 6.87 10.66 2.62
C ALA A 354 6.08 10.14 1.41
N MET A 355 6.29 10.72 0.23
CA MET A 355 5.64 10.28 -1.02
C MET A 355 5.93 8.81 -1.35
N PHE A 356 7.18 8.38 -1.18
CA PHE A 356 7.56 7.00 -1.35
C PHE A 356 6.96 6.06 -0.29
N GLY A 357 6.70 6.58 0.92
CA GLY A 357 5.88 5.90 1.94
C GLY A 357 4.47 5.56 1.44
N GLY A 358 3.82 6.46 0.71
CA GLY A 358 2.51 6.22 0.10
C GLY A 358 2.53 5.16 -1.02
N PHE A 359 3.59 5.10 -1.83
CA PHE A 359 3.78 4.02 -2.82
C PHE A 359 4.01 2.65 -2.16
N TYR A 360 4.53 2.66 -0.93
CA TYR A 360 4.83 1.46 -0.17
C TYR A 360 3.59 0.91 0.56
N SER A 361 2.79 1.74 1.24
CA SER A 361 1.65 1.30 2.07
C SER A 361 0.43 0.86 1.27
N VAL A 362 0.01 1.64 0.27
CA VAL A 362 -1.26 1.44 -0.44
C VAL A 362 -1.36 0.03 -1.06
N PRO A 363 -0.33 -0.47 -1.79
CA PRO A 363 -0.38 -1.82 -2.35
C PRO A 363 -0.42 -2.91 -1.28
N LEU A 364 0.25 -2.73 -0.14
CA LEU A 364 0.27 -3.71 0.94
C LEU A 364 -1.10 -3.87 1.59
N TYR A 365 -1.81 -2.76 1.86
CA TYR A 365 -3.18 -2.82 2.37
C TYR A 365 -4.13 -3.46 1.36
N ALA A 366 -4.02 -3.08 0.07
CA ALA A 366 -4.82 -3.69 -0.98
C ALA A 366 -4.52 -5.19 -1.15
N MET A 367 -3.28 -5.62 -0.92
CA MET A 367 -2.88 -7.03 -0.99
C MET A 367 -3.41 -7.85 0.18
N ILE A 368 -3.35 -7.33 1.41
CA ILE A 368 -3.98 -7.97 2.57
C ILE A 368 -5.49 -8.14 2.30
N GLN A 369 -6.14 -7.08 1.83
CA GLN A 369 -7.58 -7.10 1.56
C GLN A 369 -7.99 -8.11 0.48
N SER A 370 -7.21 -8.22 -0.60
CA SER A 370 -7.51 -9.10 -1.73
C SER A 370 -7.16 -10.58 -1.48
N ARG A 371 -6.11 -10.86 -0.70
CA ARG A 371 -5.66 -12.25 -0.44
C ARG A 371 -6.31 -12.87 0.81
N CYS A 372 -6.81 -12.06 1.76
CA CYS A 372 -7.49 -12.56 2.94
C CYS A 372 -8.93 -13.01 2.64
N GLU A 373 -9.29 -14.17 3.18
CA GLU A 373 -10.67 -14.64 3.18
C GLU A 373 -11.60 -13.62 3.87
N PRO A 374 -12.80 -13.36 3.32
CA PRO A 374 -13.76 -12.41 3.90
C PRO A 374 -14.15 -12.70 5.36
N THR A 375 -14.03 -13.96 5.77
CA THR A 375 -14.38 -14.53 7.09
C THR A 375 -13.45 -14.11 8.22
N HIS A 376 -12.19 -13.80 7.92
CA HIS A 376 -11.16 -13.46 8.92
C HIS A 376 -10.50 -12.10 8.64
N ARG A 377 -10.98 -11.36 7.64
CA ARG A 377 -10.34 -10.11 7.17
C ARG A 377 -10.23 -9.07 8.29
N ALA A 378 -11.27 -8.84 9.08
CA ALA A 378 -11.19 -7.83 10.14
C ALA A 378 -10.20 -8.24 11.25
N ARG A 379 -10.15 -9.53 11.61
CA ARG A 379 -9.17 -10.07 12.56
C ARG A 379 -7.72 -9.97 12.07
N ILE A 380 -7.47 -10.15 10.78
CA ILE A 380 -6.13 -9.96 10.20
C ILE A 380 -5.73 -8.48 10.24
N ILE A 381 -6.65 -7.56 9.95
CA ILE A 381 -6.40 -6.11 10.11
C ILE A 381 -6.18 -5.74 11.59
N ALA A 382 -6.91 -6.36 12.51
CA ALA A 382 -6.67 -6.18 13.94
C ALA A 382 -5.26 -6.64 14.34
N ALA A 383 -4.79 -7.78 13.83
CA ALA A 383 -3.41 -8.21 14.04
C ALA A 383 -2.40 -7.20 13.45
N ASN A 384 -2.70 -6.61 12.28
CA ASN A 384 -1.91 -5.52 11.71
C ASN A 384 -1.77 -4.35 12.69
N ASN A 385 -2.88 -3.90 13.27
CA ASN A 385 -2.89 -2.74 14.18
C ASN A 385 -2.04 -3.00 15.43
N ILE A 386 -2.06 -4.22 15.96
CA ILE A 386 -1.20 -4.61 17.09
C ILE A 386 0.27 -4.54 16.68
N LEU A 387 0.64 -5.14 15.55
CA LEU A 387 2.02 -5.10 15.06
C LEU A 387 2.47 -3.66 14.80
N ASN A 388 1.62 -2.82 14.20
CA ASN A 388 1.91 -1.40 13.99
C ASN A 388 2.20 -0.69 15.32
N ALA A 389 1.35 -0.90 16.34
CA ALA A 389 1.55 -0.30 17.66
C ALA A 389 2.86 -0.77 18.31
N LEU A 390 3.19 -2.07 18.23
CA LEU A 390 4.45 -2.61 18.74
C LEU A 390 5.67 -2.03 18.02
N PHE A 391 5.59 -1.84 16.70
CA PHE A 391 6.66 -1.25 15.90
C PHE A 391 6.84 0.24 16.21
N MET A 392 5.76 0.99 16.45
CA MET A 392 5.87 2.39 16.92
C MET A 392 6.55 2.48 18.30
N ILE A 393 6.21 1.56 19.22
CA ILE A 393 6.88 1.48 20.53
C ILE A 393 8.36 1.12 20.37
N ALA A 394 8.68 0.13 19.53
CA ALA A 394 10.06 -0.25 19.24
C ALA A 394 10.88 0.91 18.63
N SER A 395 10.25 1.71 17.77
CA SER A 395 10.83 2.93 17.19
C SER A 395 11.19 3.94 18.28
N ALA A 396 10.26 4.22 19.21
CA ALA A 396 10.51 5.13 20.32
C ALA A 396 11.64 4.64 21.24
N VAL A 397 11.69 3.33 21.53
CA VAL A 397 12.78 2.72 22.31
C VAL A 397 14.12 2.84 21.58
N LEU A 398 14.18 2.55 20.28
CA LEU A 398 15.41 2.70 19.50
C LEU A 398 15.90 4.16 19.49
N ALA A 399 15.00 5.11 19.23
CA ALA A 399 15.32 6.54 19.22
C ALA A 399 15.88 6.99 20.57
N MET A 400 15.27 6.55 21.68
CA MET A 400 15.76 6.83 23.03
C MET A 400 17.15 6.26 23.29
N LEU A 401 17.38 4.99 22.94
CA LEU A 401 18.68 4.33 23.14
C LEU A 401 19.80 4.99 22.33
N LEU A 402 19.55 5.30 21.06
CA LEU A 402 20.53 5.96 20.19
C LEU A 402 20.84 7.38 20.68
N THR A 403 19.80 8.15 21.06
CA THR A 403 20.00 9.51 21.58
C THR A 403 20.79 9.50 22.89
N ARG A 404 20.54 8.53 23.79
CA ARG A 404 21.35 8.32 25.01
C ARG A 404 22.79 7.90 24.71
N ALA A 405 23.03 7.21 23.60
CA ALA A 405 24.36 6.87 23.12
C ALA A 405 25.08 8.04 22.40
N GLY A 406 24.46 9.23 22.36
CA GLY A 406 25.04 10.44 21.77
C GLY A 406 24.78 10.61 20.27
N PHE A 407 23.90 9.80 19.67
CA PHE A 407 23.51 9.99 18.27
C PHE A 407 22.63 11.24 18.13
N THR A 408 22.94 12.05 17.13
CA THR A 408 22.13 13.21 16.72
C THR A 408 20.88 12.78 15.96
N ILE A 409 19.90 13.68 15.82
CA ILE A 409 18.65 13.40 15.08
C ILE A 409 18.91 13.04 13.60
N PRO A 410 19.79 13.73 12.85
CA PRO A 410 20.13 13.30 11.50
C PRO A 410 20.72 11.88 11.47
N GLN A 411 21.55 11.51 12.44
CA GLN A 411 22.12 10.16 12.52
C GLN A 411 21.04 9.10 12.83
N LEU A 412 20.03 9.45 13.64
CA LEU A 412 18.85 8.59 13.84
C LEU A 412 18.10 8.36 12.52
N PHE A 413 17.93 9.39 11.69
CA PHE A 413 17.33 9.26 10.36
C PHE A 413 18.17 8.39 9.42
N LEU A 414 19.51 8.55 9.45
CA LEU A 414 20.44 7.70 8.69
C LEU A 414 20.31 6.22 9.10
N VAL A 415 20.35 5.94 10.41
CA VAL A 415 20.19 4.57 10.93
C VAL A 415 18.86 3.98 10.49
N THR A 416 17.78 4.77 10.57
CA THR A 416 16.44 4.35 10.13
C THR A 416 16.41 4.05 8.63
N GLY A 417 17.06 4.88 7.80
CA GLY A 417 17.20 4.66 6.36
C GLY A 417 18.00 3.39 6.01
N ILE A 418 19.11 3.14 6.72
CA ILE A 418 19.91 1.92 6.55
C ILE A 418 19.11 0.68 6.98
N LEU A 419 18.44 0.73 8.13
CA LEU A 419 17.57 -0.36 8.57
C LEU A 419 16.45 -0.62 7.56
N ASN A 420 15.88 0.42 6.95
CA ASN A 420 14.88 0.27 5.91
C ASN A 420 15.43 -0.48 4.69
N ALA A 421 16.67 -0.20 4.27
CA ALA A 421 17.35 -0.94 3.22
C ALA A 421 17.56 -2.42 3.59
N VAL A 422 17.95 -2.71 4.83
CA VAL A 422 18.16 -4.06 5.34
C VAL A 422 16.85 -4.85 5.36
N VAL A 423 15.79 -4.26 5.94
CA VAL A 423 14.46 -4.88 6.02
C VAL A 423 13.88 -5.11 4.62
N ALA A 424 13.97 -4.12 3.73
CA ALA A 424 13.53 -4.26 2.35
C ALA A 424 14.26 -5.41 1.64
N THR A 425 15.60 -5.46 1.75
CA THR A 425 16.41 -6.54 1.17
C THR A 425 15.99 -7.91 1.71
N TYR A 426 15.79 -8.02 3.02
CA TYR A 426 15.33 -9.25 3.66
C TYR A 426 13.96 -9.70 3.15
N ILE A 427 12.96 -8.80 3.12
CA ILE A 427 11.61 -9.12 2.65
C ILE A 427 11.64 -9.57 1.18
N TYR A 428 12.42 -8.90 0.31
CA TYR A 428 12.48 -9.23 -1.11
C TYR A 428 13.26 -10.52 -1.39
N MET A 429 14.20 -10.89 -0.53
CA MET A 429 14.82 -12.23 -0.57
C MET A 429 13.83 -13.33 -0.16
N LEU A 430 12.92 -13.05 0.79
CA LEU A 430 11.92 -14.01 1.23
C LEU A 430 10.74 -14.18 0.25
N VAL A 431 10.34 -13.10 -0.42
CA VAL A 431 9.26 -13.10 -1.41
C VAL A 431 9.77 -12.42 -2.69
N PRO A 432 10.40 -13.21 -3.58
CA PRO A 432 10.96 -12.65 -4.81
C PRO A 432 9.89 -12.10 -5.76
N GLU A 433 8.61 -12.47 -5.56
CA GLU A 433 7.47 -11.93 -6.30
C GLU A 433 7.48 -10.39 -6.33
N PHE A 434 7.82 -9.73 -5.21
CA PHE A 434 7.92 -8.27 -5.15
C PHE A 434 8.98 -7.72 -6.10
N LEU A 435 10.20 -8.28 -6.06
CA LEU A 435 11.31 -7.83 -6.88
C LEU A 435 11.06 -8.10 -8.36
N ILE A 436 10.51 -9.28 -8.68
CA ILE A 436 10.14 -9.66 -10.05
C ILE A 436 9.11 -8.69 -10.60
N ARG A 437 8.02 -8.45 -9.85
CA ARG A 437 6.98 -7.49 -10.22
C ARG A 437 7.52 -6.07 -10.37
N PHE A 438 8.41 -5.64 -9.49
CA PHE A 438 9.07 -4.33 -9.59
C PHE A 438 9.90 -4.20 -10.86
N VAL A 439 10.75 -5.19 -11.18
CA VAL A 439 11.56 -5.17 -12.41
C VAL A 439 10.66 -5.19 -13.65
N MET A 440 9.61 -6.02 -13.66
CA MET A 440 8.63 -6.05 -14.75
C MET A 440 7.94 -4.69 -14.92
N TRP A 441 7.46 -4.12 -13.82
CA TRP A 441 6.81 -2.82 -13.79
C TRP A 441 7.75 -1.70 -14.27
N LEU A 442 9.01 -1.68 -13.82
CA LEU A 442 10.04 -0.72 -14.22
C LEU A 442 10.36 -0.83 -15.71
N LEU A 443 10.59 -2.04 -16.22
CA LEU A 443 10.81 -2.27 -17.64
C LEU A 443 9.64 -1.76 -18.48
N ILE A 444 8.42 -1.97 -18.02
CA ILE A 444 7.21 -1.57 -18.74
C ILE A 444 6.99 -0.07 -18.75
N HIS A 445 7.30 0.63 -17.66
CA HIS A 445 7.01 2.07 -17.57
C HIS A 445 8.19 2.94 -18.02
N THR A 446 9.42 2.42 -17.97
CA THR A 446 10.63 3.16 -18.33
C THR A 446 11.18 2.78 -19.70
N VAL A 447 11.10 1.50 -20.10
CA VAL A 447 11.71 1.02 -21.35
C VAL A 447 10.69 0.92 -22.49
N TYR A 448 9.48 0.45 -22.19
CA TYR A 448 8.42 0.24 -23.18
C TYR A 448 7.27 1.23 -23.00
N ARG A 449 6.48 1.48 -24.06
CA ARG A 449 5.18 2.14 -23.92
C ARG A 449 4.13 1.17 -24.41
N VAL A 450 3.61 0.36 -23.49
CA VAL A 450 2.72 -0.73 -23.84
C VAL A 450 1.27 -0.29 -23.82
N LYS A 451 0.51 -0.60 -24.87
CA LYS A 451 -0.94 -0.45 -24.93
C LYS A 451 -1.57 -1.85 -24.93
N VAL A 452 -2.49 -2.09 -24.02
CA VAL A 452 -3.25 -3.35 -23.96
C VAL A 452 -4.65 -3.10 -24.49
N GLU A 453 -5.11 -3.97 -25.39
CA GLU A 453 -6.47 -3.98 -25.92
C GLU A 453 -7.12 -5.32 -25.58
N GLY A 454 -8.38 -5.32 -25.12
CA GLY A 454 -9.11 -6.55 -24.81
C GLY A 454 -8.77 -7.19 -23.46
N ALA A 455 -8.20 -6.46 -22.50
CA ALA A 455 -7.81 -7.01 -21.19
C ALA A 455 -8.99 -7.67 -20.44
N GLU A 456 -10.21 -7.17 -20.67
CA GLU A 456 -11.47 -7.71 -20.15
C GLU A 456 -11.87 -9.07 -20.70
N GLN A 457 -11.23 -9.54 -21.78
CA GLN A 457 -11.53 -10.83 -22.39
C GLN A 457 -10.94 -12.00 -21.58
N ILE A 458 -9.96 -11.75 -20.71
CA ILE A 458 -9.41 -12.78 -19.83
C ILE A 458 -10.36 -12.95 -18.64
N PRO A 459 -10.92 -14.15 -18.38
CA PRO A 459 -11.80 -14.37 -17.24
C PRO A 459 -11.12 -14.01 -15.92
N ASP A 460 -11.81 -13.23 -15.07
CA ASP A 460 -11.33 -12.84 -13.75
C ASP A 460 -11.19 -14.06 -12.80
N GLU A 461 -12.01 -15.10 -13.01
CA GLU A 461 -12.03 -16.35 -12.22
C GLU A 461 -12.07 -17.60 -13.12
N GLY A 462 -11.72 -18.75 -12.55
CA GLY A 462 -11.73 -20.05 -13.24
C GLY A 462 -10.53 -20.29 -14.16
N PRO A 463 -10.34 -21.50 -14.70
CA PRO A 463 -9.18 -21.80 -15.54
C PRO A 463 -9.30 -21.26 -16.96
N CYS A 464 -8.20 -20.80 -17.52
CA CYS A 464 -8.11 -20.46 -18.94
C CYS A 464 -6.72 -20.72 -19.53
N LEU A 465 -6.70 -21.03 -20.82
CA LEU A 465 -5.48 -21.23 -21.60
C LEU A 465 -5.24 -20.00 -22.49
N LEU A 466 -4.12 -19.32 -22.29
CA LEU A 466 -3.70 -18.20 -23.14
C LEU A 466 -2.81 -18.71 -24.27
N VAL A 467 -3.06 -18.23 -25.48
CA VAL A 467 -2.30 -18.59 -26.68
C VAL A 467 -1.77 -17.33 -27.34
N CYS A 468 -0.45 -17.23 -27.55
CA CYS A 468 0.16 -16.03 -28.10
C CYS A 468 1.25 -16.32 -29.14
N ASN A 469 1.52 -15.37 -30.04
CA ASN A 469 2.65 -15.42 -30.97
C ASN A 469 4.00 -15.21 -30.24
N HIS A 470 5.07 -15.76 -30.81
CA HIS A 470 6.41 -15.79 -30.21
C HIS A 470 7.44 -15.01 -31.04
N VAL A 471 7.62 -13.74 -30.68
CA VAL A 471 8.41 -12.75 -31.42
C VAL A 471 9.77 -12.46 -30.77
N SER A 472 9.87 -12.54 -29.43
CA SER A 472 11.07 -12.15 -28.69
C SER A 472 11.32 -12.99 -27.44
N PHE A 473 12.52 -12.85 -26.86
CA PHE A 473 12.87 -13.51 -25.59
C PHE A 473 12.14 -12.92 -24.36
N VAL A 474 11.49 -11.77 -24.49
CA VAL A 474 10.78 -11.10 -23.38
C VAL A 474 9.25 -11.27 -23.44
N ASP A 475 8.73 -12.05 -24.40
CA ASP A 475 7.28 -12.21 -24.61
C ASP A 475 6.55 -12.64 -23.35
N ALA A 476 7.06 -13.65 -22.64
CA ALA A 476 6.48 -14.14 -21.39
C ALA A 476 6.46 -13.08 -20.29
N VAL A 477 7.49 -12.23 -20.23
CA VAL A 477 7.59 -11.13 -19.24
C VAL A 477 6.54 -10.05 -19.57
N VAL A 478 6.40 -9.70 -20.85
CA VAL A 478 5.40 -8.73 -21.30
C VAL A 478 3.99 -9.24 -21.01
N VAL A 479 3.65 -10.46 -21.45
CA VAL A 479 2.32 -11.04 -21.20
C VAL A 479 2.03 -11.12 -19.69
N GLY A 480 2.99 -11.63 -18.90
CA GLY A 480 2.81 -11.81 -17.46
C GLY A 480 2.59 -10.52 -16.68
N ALA A 481 3.01 -9.38 -17.23
CA ALA A 481 2.80 -8.09 -16.59
C ALA A 481 1.45 -7.44 -16.88
N PHE A 482 0.79 -7.79 -18.00
CA PHE A 482 -0.50 -7.21 -18.38
C PHE A 482 -1.67 -8.14 -18.13
N VAL A 483 -1.42 -9.44 -17.97
CA VAL A 483 -2.44 -10.37 -17.50
C VAL A 483 -2.61 -10.18 -15.99
N ARG A 484 -3.86 -9.89 -15.57
CA ARG A 484 -4.21 -9.58 -14.18
C ARG A 484 -3.96 -10.73 -13.20
N ARG A 485 -3.97 -11.96 -13.72
CA ARG A 485 -3.85 -13.20 -12.96
C ARG A 485 -2.44 -13.77 -13.09
N PRO A 486 -1.90 -14.45 -12.07
CA PRO A 486 -0.62 -15.16 -12.19
C PRO A 486 -0.68 -16.17 -13.35
N VAL A 487 0.23 -16.02 -14.32
CA VAL A 487 0.29 -16.88 -15.51
C VAL A 487 1.43 -17.88 -15.38
N ARG A 488 1.13 -19.18 -15.51
CA ARG A 488 2.15 -20.21 -15.69
C ARG A 488 2.53 -20.33 -17.15
N PHE A 489 3.75 -19.93 -17.49
CA PHE A 489 4.27 -20.05 -18.85
C PHE A 489 4.84 -21.43 -19.11
N VAL A 490 4.50 -22.03 -20.25
CA VAL A 490 5.14 -23.25 -20.74
C VAL A 490 6.39 -22.86 -21.51
N MET A 491 7.57 -23.33 -21.07
CA MET A 491 8.87 -22.82 -21.51
C MET A 491 9.89 -23.92 -21.79
N ASP A 492 10.78 -23.68 -22.74
CA ASP A 492 11.84 -24.62 -23.11
C ASP A 492 12.74 -24.97 -21.90
N HIS A 493 12.96 -26.26 -21.67
CA HIS A 493 13.74 -26.77 -20.54
C HIS A 493 15.17 -26.23 -20.47
N ARG A 494 15.77 -25.83 -21.59
CA ARG A 494 17.17 -25.33 -21.64
C ARG A 494 17.31 -23.98 -20.94
N ILE A 495 16.23 -23.19 -20.86
CA ILE A 495 16.22 -21.92 -20.12
C ILE A 495 16.53 -22.17 -18.64
N PHE A 496 16.12 -23.31 -18.10
CA PHE A 496 16.35 -23.71 -16.72
C PHE A 496 17.78 -24.22 -16.44
N ARG A 497 18.65 -24.26 -17.46
CA ARG A 497 20.09 -24.54 -17.27
C ARG A 497 20.89 -23.32 -16.84
N VAL A 498 20.39 -22.12 -17.11
CA VAL A 498 21.02 -20.87 -16.66
C VAL A 498 20.58 -20.59 -15.23
N PRO A 499 21.47 -20.52 -14.22
CA PRO A 499 21.07 -20.46 -12.80
C PRO A 499 20.10 -19.33 -12.46
N LEU A 500 20.35 -18.10 -12.95
CA LEU A 500 19.51 -16.94 -12.66
C LEU A 500 18.12 -17.05 -13.32
N LEU A 501 18.06 -17.50 -14.58
CA LEU A 501 16.79 -17.70 -15.30
C LEU A 501 16.01 -18.88 -14.73
N SER A 502 16.71 -19.97 -14.37
CA SER A 502 16.13 -21.13 -13.70
C SER A 502 15.47 -20.73 -12.38
N TRP A 503 16.17 -19.96 -11.55
CA TRP A 503 15.63 -19.43 -10.32
C TRP A 503 14.37 -18.59 -10.59
N PHE A 504 14.46 -17.60 -11.48
CA PHE A 504 13.34 -16.72 -11.83
C PHE A 504 12.10 -17.49 -12.32
N PHE A 505 12.27 -18.35 -13.33
CA PHE A 505 11.16 -19.08 -13.96
C PHE A 505 10.58 -20.17 -13.05
N ARG A 506 11.38 -20.77 -12.16
CA ARG A 506 10.85 -21.65 -11.11
C ARG A 506 10.04 -20.88 -10.07
N THR A 507 10.45 -19.66 -9.71
CA THR A 507 9.71 -18.83 -8.75
C THR A 507 8.33 -18.44 -9.27
N VAL A 508 8.19 -18.13 -10.57
CA VAL A 508 6.89 -17.86 -11.20
C VAL A 508 6.15 -19.13 -11.64
N LYS A 509 6.60 -20.31 -11.18
CA LYS A 509 6.01 -21.62 -11.51
C LYS A 509 5.87 -21.91 -13.01
N ALA A 510 6.84 -21.47 -13.82
CA ALA A 510 6.88 -21.83 -15.24
C ALA A 510 7.03 -23.34 -15.42
N ILE A 511 6.37 -23.88 -16.44
CA ILE A 511 6.29 -25.31 -16.72
C ILE A 511 7.36 -25.65 -17.78
N PRO A 512 8.42 -26.39 -17.42
CA PRO A 512 9.44 -26.80 -18.39
C PRO A 512 8.86 -27.81 -19.38
N ILE A 513 9.19 -27.65 -20.66
CA ILE A 513 8.80 -28.57 -21.73
C ILE A 513 10.00 -28.89 -22.63
N ALA A 514 10.04 -30.12 -23.14
CA ALA A 514 10.99 -30.57 -24.16
C ALA A 514 10.25 -31.22 -25.34
N PRO A 515 10.82 -31.21 -26.54
CA PRO A 515 10.33 -32.03 -27.64
C PRO A 515 10.36 -33.53 -27.29
N ALA A 516 9.39 -34.31 -27.79
CA ALA A 516 9.28 -35.74 -27.51
C ALA A 516 10.54 -36.55 -27.87
N HIS A 517 11.27 -36.14 -28.91
CA HIS A 517 12.51 -36.78 -29.35
C HIS A 517 13.70 -36.51 -28.42
N GLU A 518 13.65 -35.45 -27.62
CA GLU A 518 14.72 -35.09 -26.67
C GLU A 518 14.42 -35.67 -25.29
N ASP A 519 13.18 -35.51 -24.80
CA ASP A 519 12.74 -36.06 -23.52
C ASP A 519 11.21 -36.27 -23.50
N ALA A 520 10.78 -37.49 -23.84
CA ALA A 520 9.36 -37.86 -23.84
C ALA A 520 8.73 -37.84 -22.43
N ALA A 521 9.51 -38.14 -21.39
CA ALA A 521 9.03 -38.15 -20.02
C ALA A 521 8.77 -36.73 -19.50
N LEU A 522 9.65 -35.77 -19.81
CA LEU A 522 9.44 -34.36 -19.49
C LEU A 522 8.24 -33.79 -20.24
N LEU A 523 8.05 -34.15 -21.51
CA LEU A 523 6.87 -33.75 -22.27
C LEU A 523 5.56 -34.25 -21.61
N ALA A 524 5.51 -35.52 -21.20
CA ALA A 524 4.35 -36.08 -20.51
C ALA A 524 4.08 -35.35 -19.18
N ARG A 525 5.12 -35.14 -18.37
CA ARG A 525 5.04 -34.39 -17.10
C ARG A 525 4.57 -32.94 -17.32
N ALA A 526 4.98 -32.29 -18.40
CA ALA A 526 4.54 -30.94 -18.73
C ALA A 526 3.01 -30.91 -18.95
N TYR A 527 2.46 -31.85 -19.73
CA TYR A 527 1.01 -31.95 -19.92
C TYR A 527 0.26 -32.30 -18.62
N ASP A 528 0.83 -33.16 -17.77
CA ASP A 528 0.25 -33.46 -16.45
C ASP A 528 0.20 -32.21 -15.56
N THR A 529 1.29 -31.44 -15.55
CA THR A 529 1.40 -30.20 -14.77
C THR A 529 0.46 -29.12 -15.29
N ILE A 530 0.30 -29.00 -16.61
CA ILE A 530 -0.67 -28.09 -17.22
C ILE A 530 -2.10 -28.47 -16.82
N ALA A 531 -2.45 -29.76 -16.91
CA ALA A 531 -3.77 -30.25 -16.52
C ALA A 531 -4.06 -30.00 -15.03
N ALA A 532 -3.09 -30.25 -14.15
CA ALA A 532 -3.23 -29.96 -12.72
C ALA A 532 -3.41 -28.47 -12.44
N ALA A 533 -2.60 -27.59 -13.06
CA ALA A 533 -2.73 -26.15 -12.88
C ALA A 533 -4.10 -25.62 -13.36
N LEU A 534 -4.58 -26.09 -14.50
CA LEU A 534 -5.92 -25.75 -15.00
C LEU A 534 -7.02 -26.33 -14.10
N ALA A 535 -6.87 -27.53 -13.55
CA ALA A 535 -7.83 -28.08 -12.60
C ALA A 535 -7.91 -27.26 -11.28
N GLU A 536 -6.79 -26.67 -10.86
CA GLU A 536 -6.70 -25.72 -9.73
C GLU A 536 -7.27 -24.33 -10.07
N GLY A 537 -7.78 -24.13 -11.29
CA GLY A 537 -8.35 -22.85 -11.73
C GLY A 537 -7.32 -21.82 -12.13
N GLU A 538 -6.05 -22.19 -12.34
CA GLU A 538 -4.98 -21.26 -12.72
C GLU A 538 -5.00 -20.91 -14.22
N VAL A 539 -4.20 -19.90 -14.59
CA VAL A 539 -4.02 -19.46 -15.99
C VAL A 539 -2.71 -20.01 -16.54
N VAL A 540 -2.78 -20.72 -17.67
CA VAL A 540 -1.59 -21.25 -18.36
C VAL A 540 -1.41 -20.51 -19.68
N CYS A 541 -0.18 -20.13 -20.03
CA CYS A 541 0.13 -19.50 -21.31
C CYS A 541 1.11 -20.35 -22.12
N ILE A 542 0.77 -20.58 -23.40
CA ILE A 542 1.61 -21.30 -24.35
C ILE A 542 1.88 -20.46 -25.61
N PHE A 543 3.06 -20.67 -26.17
CA PHE A 543 3.47 -20.15 -27.46
C PHE A 543 3.49 -21.31 -28.47
N PRO A 544 2.37 -21.60 -29.16
CA PRO A 544 2.19 -22.83 -29.93
C PRO A 544 3.10 -22.95 -31.17
N GLU A 545 3.80 -21.88 -31.55
CA GLU A 545 4.88 -21.89 -32.53
C GLU A 545 6.04 -22.82 -32.12
N GLY A 546 6.28 -22.96 -30.81
CA GLY A 546 7.35 -23.78 -30.23
C GLY A 546 8.78 -23.29 -30.52
N LYS A 547 8.94 -22.16 -31.20
CA LYS A 547 10.21 -21.47 -31.44
C LYS A 547 9.96 -19.98 -31.69
N ILE A 548 10.91 -19.13 -31.30
CA ILE A 548 10.89 -17.70 -31.63
C ILE A 548 11.09 -17.51 -33.14
N THR A 549 10.27 -16.66 -33.76
CA THR A 549 10.40 -16.34 -35.19
C THR A 549 11.78 -15.81 -35.58
N ALA A 550 12.24 -16.20 -36.78
CA ALA A 550 13.47 -15.72 -37.38
C ALA A 550 13.23 -14.59 -38.41
N THR A 551 12.00 -14.42 -38.89
CA THR A 551 11.64 -13.49 -39.97
C THR A 551 10.72 -12.37 -39.50
N GLY A 552 10.15 -12.50 -38.30
CA GLY A 552 9.08 -11.63 -37.80
C GLY A 552 7.70 -12.09 -38.23
N GLU A 553 7.62 -13.10 -39.09
CA GLU A 553 6.36 -13.78 -39.40
C GLU A 553 6.05 -14.88 -38.39
N MET A 554 4.76 -15.11 -38.17
CA MET A 554 4.28 -16.11 -37.22
C MET A 554 4.52 -17.51 -37.79
N ASN A 555 5.11 -18.40 -37.01
CA ASN A 555 5.28 -19.79 -37.41
C ASN A 555 3.93 -20.55 -37.32
N PRO A 556 3.81 -21.70 -38.01
CA PRO A 556 2.65 -22.58 -37.86
C PRO A 556 2.47 -23.03 -36.40
N PHE A 557 1.22 -23.03 -35.93
CA PHE A 557 0.86 -23.52 -34.61
C PHE A 557 0.90 -25.05 -34.59
N LYS A 558 1.48 -25.61 -33.53
CA LYS A 558 1.55 -27.07 -33.31
C LYS A 558 0.32 -27.60 -32.58
N ASP A 559 0.10 -28.91 -32.66
CA ASP A 559 -1.00 -29.65 -32.00
C ASP A 559 -1.00 -29.60 -30.46
N GLY A 560 -0.01 -28.97 -29.83
CA GLY A 560 0.08 -28.91 -28.36
C GLY A 560 -1.16 -28.28 -27.71
N VAL A 561 -1.77 -27.27 -28.35
CA VAL A 561 -3.01 -26.65 -27.86
C VAL A 561 -4.16 -27.67 -27.86
N ARG A 562 -4.33 -28.40 -28.96
CA ARG A 562 -5.40 -29.40 -29.12
C ARG A 562 -5.31 -30.45 -28.02
N ARG A 563 -4.11 -30.98 -27.76
CA ARG A 563 -3.86 -31.98 -26.70
C ARG A 563 -4.21 -31.46 -25.29
N ILE A 564 -3.93 -30.19 -25.01
CA ILE A 564 -4.27 -29.58 -23.71
C ILE A 564 -5.79 -29.48 -23.57
N VAL A 565 -6.47 -28.96 -24.58
CA VAL A 565 -7.93 -28.72 -24.56
C VAL A 565 -8.72 -30.03 -24.54
N GLU A 566 -8.29 -31.05 -25.27
CA GLU A 566 -8.88 -32.39 -25.24
C GLU A 566 -8.75 -33.04 -23.85
N ARG A 567 -7.62 -32.84 -23.18
CA ARG A 567 -7.37 -33.37 -21.85
C ARG A 567 -8.07 -32.58 -20.75
N THR A 568 -8.18 -31.27 -20.92
CA THR A 568 -8.74 -30.35 -19.92
C THR A 568 -9.54 -29.28 -20.65
N PRO A 569 -10.85 -29.50 -20.85
CA PRO A 569 -11.71 -28.58 -21.59
C PRO A 569 -11.83 -27.22 -20.88
N VAL A 570 -11.07 -26.23 -21.36
CA VAL A 570 -11.04 -24.86 -20.81
C VAL A 570 -11.17 -23.82 -21.92
N LEU A 571 -11.60 -22.61 -21.56
CA LEU A 571 -11.62 -21.48 -22.48
C LEU A 571 -10.21 -21.14 -22.96
N VAL A 572 -10.07 -20.90 -24.26
CA VAL A 572 -8.80 -20.52 -24.88
C VAL A 572 -8.87 -19.07 -25.32
N VAL A 573 -7.97 -18.22 -24.81
CA VAL A 573 -7.92 -16.79 -25.13
C VAL A 573 -6.75 -16.52 -26.08
N PRO A 574 -7.01 -16.18 -27.36
CA PRO A 574 -5.96 -15.81 -28.30
C PRO A 574 -5.45 -14.40 -28.03
N MET A 575 -4.14 -14.21 -28.14
CA MET A 575 -3.46 -12.94 -27.91
C MET A 575 -2.39 -12.69 -28.97
N ALA A 576 -2.15 -11.44 -29.32
CA ALA A 576 -1.06 -11.04 -30.20
C ALA A 576 -0.20 -9.94 -29.58
N LEU A 577 1.12 -10.16 -29.57
CA LEU A 577 2.14 -9.15 -29.33
C LEU A 577 2.51 -8.48 -30.65
N ARG A 578 2.49 -7.14 -30.66
CA ARG A 578 2.86 -6.28 -31.79
C ARG A 578 3.97 -5.31 -31.39
N GLY A 579 4.88 -5.00 -32.31
CA GLY A 579 5.94 -4.00 -32.12
C GLY A 579 7.20 -4.51 -31.43
N LEU A 580 7.30 -5.82 -31.19
CA LEU A 580 8.49 -6.46 -30.61
C LEU A 580 9.55 -6.79 -31.66
N TRP A 581 9.16 -6.92 -32.93
CA TRP A 581 10.10 -7.15 -34.01
C TRP A 581 10.97 -5.90 -34.28
N GLY A 582 12.29 -6.08 -34.16
CA GLY A 582 13.27 -5.00 -34.22
C GLY A 582 13.69 -4.41 -32.88
N SER A 583 13.19 -4.98 -31.78
CA SER A 583 13.71 -4.69 -30.44
C SER A 583 15.07 -5.37 -30.20
N PHE A 584 15.78 -4.91 -29.16
CA PHE A 584 17.03 -5.53 -28.68
C PHE A 584 16.90 -7.06 -28.45
N PHE A 585 15.69 -7.53 -28.11
CA PHE A 585 15.40 -8.92 -27.80
C PHE A 585 14.85 -9.74 -28.97
N SER A 586 14.73 -9.15 -30.16
CA SER A 586 14.31 -9.86 -31.38
C SER A 586 15.52 -10.27 -32.24
N ARG A 587 15.30 -11.20 -33.17
CA ARG A 587 16.34 -11.67 -34.11
C ARG A 587 16.48 -10.79 -35.37
N GLN A 588 15.94 -9.57 -35.38
CA GLN A 588 15.98 -8.72 -36.58
C GLN A 588 17.43 -8.27 -36.86
N GLY A 589 17.99 -8.76 -37.97
CA GLY A 589 19.32 -8.39 -38.42
C GLY A 589 20.48 -9.09 -37.70
N GLY A 590 20.25 -10.19 -36.97
CA GLY A 590 21.29 -10.98 -36.31
C GLY A 590 20.81 -11.75 -35.08
N ALA A 591 21.74 -12.31 -34.29
CA ALA A 591 21.39 -12.91 -33.01
C ALA A 591 20.82 -11.84 -32.04
N ALA A 592 19.80 -12.20 -31.27
CA ALA A 592 19.20 -11.28 -30.30
C ALA A 592 20.26 -10.80 -29.27
N MET A 593 20.06 -9.61 -28.72
CA MET A 593 20.92 -9.00 -27.69
C MET A 593 22.37 -8.68 -28.11
N THR A 594 22.66 -8.62 -29.41
CA THR A 594 24.02 -8.36 -29.93
C THR A 594 24.28 -6.93 -30.41
N ARG A 595 23.27 -6.05 -30.36
CA ARG A 595 23.37 -4.67 -30.91
C ARG A 595 22.94 -3.63 -29.88
N PRO A 596 23.53 -2.42 -29.87
CA PRO A 596 23.09 -1.35 -28.96
C PRO A 596 21.62 -0.99 -29.19
N PHE A 597 20.96 -0.39 -28.20
CA PHE A 597 19.55 0.06 -28.24
C PHE A 597 19.29 1.10 -29.36
N ARG A 598 19.23 0.66 -30.62
CA ARG A 598 19.13 1.53 -31.80
C ARG A 598 17.77 2.19 -31.99
N ARG A 599 16.72 1.72 -31.31
CA ARG A 599 15.36 2.28 -31.37
C ARG A 599 14.99 3.19 -30.19
N GLY A 600 15.95 3.58 -29.35
CA GLY A 600 15.72 4.48 -28.21
C GLY A 600 14.87 3.89 -27.09
N PHE A 601 14.68 4.67 -26.03
CA PHE A 601 13.70 4.41 -24.96
C PHE A 601 12.28 4.66 -25.49
N LEU A 602 11.25 3.92 -25.01
CA LEU A 602 9.82 4.12 -25.30
C LEU A 602 9.27 3.52 -26.63
N ASN A 603 9.75 2.35 -27.05
CA ASN A 603 9.11 1.64 -28.17
C ASN A 603 7.64 1.31 -27.87
N ARG A 604 6.74 1.64 -28.79
CA ARG A 604 5.31 1.33 -28.66
C ARG A 604 5.07 -0.16 -28.91
N LEU A 605 4.72 -0.85 -27.84
CA LEU A 605 4.35 -2.26 -27.86
C LEU A 605 2.84 -2.39 -27.66
N GLU A 606 2.21 -3.34 -28.33
CA GLU A 606 0.78 -3.59 -28.16
C GLU A 606 0.55 -5.07 -27.82
N LEU A 607 -0.27 -5.31 -26.80
CA LEU A 607 -0.82 -6.63 -26.48
C LEU A 607 -2.31 -6.59 -26.80
N CYS A 608 -2.72 -7.29 -27.86
CA CYS A 608 -4.11 -7.38 -28.29
C CYS A 608 -4.68 -8.73 -27.87
N ILE A 609 -5.73 -8.72 -27.08
CA ILE A 609 -6.38 -9.91 -26.52
C ILE A 609 -7.73 -10.06 -27.22
N GLY A 610 -7.96 -11.22 -27.83
CA GLY A 610 -9.19 -11.54 -28.54
C GLY A 610 -10.26 -12.15 -27.65
N ALA A 611 -11.45 -12.34 -28.21
CA ALA A 611 -12.56 -12.99 -27.53
C ALA A 611 -12.21 -14.45 -27.16
N PRO A 612 -12.65 -14.96 -25.99
CA PRO A 612 -12.45 -16.35 -25.61
C PRO A 612 -13.08 -17.32 -26.59
N VAL A 613 -12.36 -18.38 -26.92
CA VAL A 613 -12.79 -19.48 -27.78
C VAL A 613 -13.19 -20.65 -26.90
N ALA A 614 -14.39 -21.20 -27.15
CA ALA A 614 -14.87 -22.39 -26.46
C ALA A 614 -13.97 -23.61 -26.74
N PRO A 615 -13.82 -24.55 -25.78
CA PRO A 615 -12.95 -25.71 -25.93
C PRO A 615 -13.17 -26.48 -27.25
N GLN A 616 -14.43 -26.66 -27.65
CA GLN A 616 -14.82 -27.41 -28.84
C GLN A 616 -14.41 -26.73 -30.16
N ALA A 617 -14.22 -25.41 -30.13
CA ALA A 617 -13.85 -24.60 -31.29
C ALA A 617 -12.34 -24.26 -31.33
N ALA A 618 -11.57 -24.65 -30.32
CA ALA A 618 -10.16 -24.28 -30.16
C ALA A 618 -9.22 -25.17 -30.99
N SER A 619 -9.33 -25.12 -32.32
CA SER A 619 -8.39 -25.80 -33.22
C SER A 619 -7.07 -25.00 -33.37
N PRO A 620 -5.92 -25.66 -33.57
CA PRO A 620 -4.65 -24.97 -33.85
C PRO A 620 -4.73 -23.99 -35.02
N GLU A 621 -5.41 -24.37 -36.10
CA GLU A 621 -5.57 -23.57 -37.31
C GLU A 621 -6.47 -22.35 -37.07
N GLY A 622 -7.58 -22.55 -36.35
CA GLY A 622 -8.51 -21.47 -35.99
C GLY A 622 -7.88 -20.46 -35.04
N LEU A 623 -7.13 -20.95 -34.05
CA LEU A 623 -6.39 -20.09 -33.12
C LEU A 623 -5.25 -19.34 -33.80
N GLN A 624 -4.55 -19.98 -34.74
CA GLN A 624 -3.54 -19.29 -35.55
C GLN A 624 -4.17 -18.17 -36.37
N ALA A 625 -5.29 -18.41 -37.04
CA ALA A 625 -6.00 -17.37 -37.79
C ALA A 625 -6.46 -16.21 -36.88
N ALA A 626 -6.97 -16.52 -35.68
CA ALA A 626 -7.37 -15.53 -34.69
C ALA A 626 -6.19 -14.68 -34.22
N VAL A 627 -5.06 -15.30 -33.85
CA VAL A 627 -3.84 -14.59 -33.43
C VAL A 627 -3.26 -13.77 -34.59
N GLN A 628 -3.34 -14.26 -35.83
CA GLN A 628 -2.87 -13.51 -37.00
C GLN A 628 -3.71 -12.26 -37.25
N ALA A 629 -5.02 -12.37 -37.14
CA ALA A 629 -5.94 -11.23 -37.24
C ALA A 629 -5.68 -10.21 -36.11
N LEU A 630 -5.46 -10.70 -34.89
CA LEU A 630 -5.08 -9.84 -33.76
C LEU A 630 -3.69 -9.22 -33.94
N ARG A 631 -2.73 -9.84 -34.62
CA ARG A 631 -1.42 -9.23 -34.87
C ARG A 631 -1.50 -8.15 -35.95
N GLY A 632 -2.25 -8.42 -37.02
CA GLY A 632 -2.27 -7.58 -38.21
C GLY A 632 -0.89 -7.47 -38.87
N GLU A 633 -0.62 -6.34 -39.53
CA GLU A 633 0.64 -6.06 -40.24
C GLU A 633 1.78 -5.62 -39.32
N ARG A 634 1.46 -5.25 -38.08
CA ARG A 634 2.44 -4.72 -37.12
C ARG A 634 3.14 -5.84 -36.38
N ARG A 635 4.35 -6.17 -36.85
CA ARG A 635 5.24 -7.18 -36.27
C ARG A 635 5.90 -6.73 -34.98
#